data_AF-A0A117DXQ5-F1
#
_entry.id   AF-A0A117DXQ5-F1
#
_cell.length_a   1.000
_cell.length_b   1.000
_cell.length_c   1.000
_cell.angle_alpha   90.00
_cell.angle_beta   90.00
_cell.angle_gamma   90.00
#
_symmetry.space_group_name_H-M   'P 1'
#
loop_
_entity.id
_entity.type
_entity.pdbx_description
1 polymer ?
#
loop_
_entity_poly.entity_id
_entity_poly.type
_entity_poly.pdbx_seq_one_letter_code
_entity_poly.pdbx_strand_id
1 'polypeptide(L)'
;MKSYMSWALTALAATVPLSAAQTYSSCNPTNKTCPPDKGLNQWSLTTNFTEGSSWRDRWNVTADSVNSTSKGAEFVISQQGDAPTIESNFYIFFGYVEVKFRAANGTGIVSTSVMESNDLDEIDWEQVSTWDSEIQTNYFGKGNTTSYDRATTVNVTTPEETYHTYGVNWTSSKTEWILDGTVVRTLEYADAVDGKNYPQTPMTVRVGIWAGGDPDNSEGTIEWAGGETDYDDGPFIMYLESVSIINYTPAEYYNYTDRTGDYTSIDAYNTTTSSKSTNSSSSSGSSSSSSSSGSSSSSSASVSSSDASGLSYSGFLMTILGLGAFAGSPFPADTQLHHMLIILSSIIAMHLTSLLALIPAVAASCFHNTPLARRVSVPSYGYTATQGPLNWNTPVAYRDRQVRDLKVNNSTVTLYIPTVSDLEFENLGTTIEVPLTNGTLVVGNNTYTLAQFHFHTPSEHRIDEEHFPMEAHFVFSDEDGSIAVVGFLIDLTSTKDHSTPLLNTVFADVNEIAEPGSTTELGLLDFSSVSRHFMNNDIYTYSGSLTTPPCTEGVSWYVSGLPLVLDVDTYNQVKKVLRFNSRYTQNVLGQEDLLQLAADELNGVVV
;
A
#
# COMPACT_ATOMS: atom_id res chain seq x y z
N MET A 1 9.09 55.15 7.18
CA MET A 1 7.85 55.45 6.43
C MET A 1 8.18 55.88 5.00
N LYS A 2 8.36 54.90 4.11
CA LYS A 2 8.14 54.95 2.65
C LYS A 2 7.65 53.54 2.32
N SER A 3 6.35 53.35 2.10
CA SER A 3 5.64 53.59 0.83
C SER A 3 5.65 52.32 -0.02
N TYR A 4 4.73 51.41 0.27
CA TYR A 4 4.45 50.25 -0.57
C TYR A 4 4.02 50.73 -1.96
N MET A 5 4.76 50.34 -2.99
CA MET A 5 4.28 50.39 -4.37
C MET A 5 4.06 48.95 -4.82
N SER A 6 2.81 48.62 -5.15
CA SER A 6 2.47 47.33 -5.73
C SER A 6 3.05 47.25 -7.14
N TRP A 7 3.92 46.29 -7.39
CA TRP A 7 4.33 45.91 -8.75
C TRP A 7 3.24 45.05 -9.37
N ALA A 8 2.19 45.71 -9.87
CA ALA A 8 1.33 45.11 -10.89
C ALA A 8 2.13 45.07 -12.20
N LEU A 9 3.04 44.08 -12.32
CA LEU A 9 3.77 43.82 -13.55
C LEU A 9 2.80 43.36 -14.63
N THR A 10 2.84 44.03 -15.77
CA THR A 10 1.84 43.87 -16.84
C THR A 10 2.07 42.55 -17.55
N ALA A 11 1.22 41.54 -17.31
CA ALA A 11 1.29 40.23 -17.96
C ALA A 11 0.96 40.32 -19.47
N LEU A 12 1.94 40.76 -20.27
CA LEU A 12 1.75 41.09 -21.70
C LEU A 12 2.99 40.82 -22.58
N ALA A 13 3.89 39.94 -22.16
CA ALA A 13 5.13 39.60 -22.89
C ALA A 13 5.50 38.10 -22.83
N ALA A 14 4.51 37.21 -22.96
CA ALA A 14 4.72 35.76 -23.10
C ALA A 14 4.04 35.23 -24.39
N THR A 15 4.38 35.82 -25.53
CA THR A 15 3.90 35.35 -26.83
C THR A 15 4.81 34.27 -27.39
N VAL A 16 4.24 33.08 -27.63
CA VAL A 16 4.88 31.80 -28.01
C VAL A 16 5.42 31.01 -26.81
N PRO A 17 4.94 29.78 -26.57
CA PRO A 17 5.57 28.85 -25.64
C PRO A 17 6.88 28.30 -26.26
N LEU A 18 8.00 28.96 -25.97
CA LEU A 18 9.33 28.52 -26.41
C LEU A 18 9.94 27.42 -25.53
N SER A 19 9.21 26.98 -24.50
CA SER A 19 9.36 25.65 -23.91
C SER A 19 9.26 24.52 -24.94
N ALA A 20 8.82 24.76 -26.18
CA ALA A 20 8.73 23.82 -27.30
C ALA A 20 9.99 22.97 -27.63
N ALA A 21 11.16 23.26 -27.03
CA ALA A 21 12.32 22.37 -27.04
C ALA A 21 12.26 21.24 -25.98
N GLN A 22 11.62 21.50 -24.83
CA GLN A 22 11.49 20.62 -23.67
C GLN A 22 10.05 20.16 -23.36
N THR A 23 9.02 20.79 -23.95
CA THR A 23 7.58 20.49 -23.78
C THR A 23 6.97 20.21 -25.15
N TYR A 24 6.66 18.95 -25.45
CA TYR A 24 6.02 18.56 -26.70
C TYR A 24 5.36 17.17 -26.62
N SER A 25 4.23 17.05 -27.29
CA SER A 25 3.58 15.76 -27.54
C SER A 25 3.68 15.35 -29.02
N SER A 26 4.18 14.14 -29.26
CA SER A 26 4.08 13.48 -30.57
C SER A 26 2.63 13.04 -30.89
N CYS A 27 1.82 12.80 -29.86
CA CYS A 27 0.44 12.37 -29.99
C CYS A 27 -0.48 12.91 -28.89
N ASN A 28 -1.05 14.10 -29.12
CA ASN A 28 -2.00 14.70 -28.20
C ASN A 28 -3.39 14.01 -28.27
N PRO A 29 -3.87 13.36 -27.19
CA PRO A 29 -5.04 12.50 -27.19
C PRO A 29 -6.37 13.26 -27.29
N THR A 30 -6.43 14.52 -26.82
CA THR A 30 -7.64 15.36 -26.99
C THR A 30 -7.95 15.63 -28.47
N ASN A 31 -6.93 15.61 -29.32
CA ASN A 31 -7.05 15.87 -30.76
C ASN A 31 -7.27 14.58 -31.58
N LYS A 32 -6.60 13.47 -31.22
CA LYS A 32 -6.58 12.21 -32.00
C LYS A 32 -6.40 11.01 -31.07
N THR A 33 -6.89 9.84 -31.48
CA THR A 33 -6.59 8.60 -30.74
C THR A 33 -5.10 8.27 -30.86
N CYS A 34 -4.47 7.92 -29.74
CA CYS A 34 -3.04 7.70 -29.63
C CYS A 34 -2.71 6.29 -29.11
N PRO A 35 -1.47 5.80 -29.26
CA PRO A 35 -1.01 4.61 -28.57
C PRO A 35 -1.07 4.81 -27.04
N PRO A 36 -1.26 3.75 -26.24
CA PRO A 36 -1.14 3.82 -24.79
C PRO A 36 0.27 4.26 -24.35
N ASP A 37 0.34 5.16 -23.38
CA ASP A 37 1.57 5.61 -22.74
C ASP A 37 2.17 4.47 -21.93
N LYS A 38 3.46 4.17 -22.10
CA LYS A 38 4.16 3.14 -21.32
C LYS A 38 4.33 3.63 -19.88
N GLY A 39 3.75 2.95 -18.90
CA GLY A 39 3.78 3.34 -17.49
C GLY A 39 4.96 2.78 -16.68
N LEU A 40 5.22 3.40 -15.53
CA LEU A 40 6.08 2.84 -14.49
C LEU A 40 5.29 1.80 -13.69
N ASN A 41 5.41 0.52 -14.06
CA ASN A 41 4.79 -0.60 -13.36
C ASN A 41 5.53 -0.97 -12.04
N GLN A 42 5.85 0.04 -11.23
CA GLN A 42 6.53 -0.04 -9.94
C GLN A 42 5.96 1.05 -9.04
N TRP A 43 5.74 0.77 -7.75
CA TRP A 43 5.28 1.79 -6.78
C TRP A 43 6.32 2.90 -6.59
N SER A 44 7.59 2.53 -6.48
CA SER A 44 8.69 3.47 -6.33
C SER A 44 9.86 3.16 -7.25
N LEU A 45 10.61 4.21 -7.61
CA LEU A 45 11.85 4.14 -8.37
C LEU A 45 12.76 5.29 -7.94
N THR A 46 13.96 4.97 -7.44
CA THR A 46 15.04 5.94 -7.29
C THR A 46 16.10 5.68 -8.35
N THR A 47 16.47 6.72 -9.09
CA THR A 47 17.60 6.74 -10.02
C THR A 47 18.71 7.56 -9.38
N ASN A 48 19.83 6.92 -9.00
CA ASN A 48 21.04 7.61 -8.59
C ASN A 48 21.95 7.82 -9.80
N PHE A 49 22.19 9.08 -10.19
CA PHE A 49 23.02 9.40 -11.36
C PHE A 49 24.52 9.44 -11.02
N THR A 50 24.92 9.38 -9.75
CA THR A 50 26.34 9.28 -9.35
C THR A 50 26.95 7.89 -9.60
N GLU A 51 26.11 6.87 -9.81
CA GLU A 51 26.50 5.47 -9.98
C GLU A 51 26.93 5.10 -11.42
N GLY A 52 27.24 6.11 -12.25
CA GLY A 52 27.68 5.94 -13.63
C GLY A 52 26.52 6.05 -14.62
N SER A 53 26.47 5.18 -15.63
CA SER A 53 25.56 5.31 -16.78
C SER A 53 24.34 4.38 -16.76
N SER A 54 24.08 3.66 -15.67
CA SER A 54 22.98 2.69 -15.52
C SER A 54 21.59 3.33 -15.64
N TRP A 55 21.46 4.61 -15.31
CA TRP A 55 20.24 5.39 -15.48
C TRP A 55 19.71 5.38 -16.93
N ARG A 56 20.56 5.15 -17.92
CA ARG A 56 20.17 5.08 -19.35
C ARG A 56 19.26 3.89 -19.70
N ASP A 57 19.11 2.91 -18.80
CA ASP A 57 18.08 1.86 -18.92
C ASP A 57 16.66 2.40 -18.68
N ARG A 58 16.54 3.55 -18.01
CA ARG A 58 15.29 4.14 -17.52
C ARG A 58 14.99 5.54 -18.06
N TRP A 59 15.99 6.24 -18.60
CA TRP A 59 15.85 7.59 -19.14
C TRP A 59 16.44 7.69 -20.55
N ASN A 60 15.69 8.31 -21.45
CA ASN A 60 16.15 8.73 -22.77
C ASN A 60 16.95 10.02 -22.63
N VAL A 61 17.97 10.22 -23.49
CA VAL A 61 18.49 11.58 -23.77
C VAL A 61 17.73 12.06 -25.00
N THR A 62 16.98 13.15 -24.86
CA THR A 62 16.08 13.69 -25.90
C THR A 62 16.73 14.83 -26.67
N ALA A 63 17.62 15.59 -26.04
CA ALA A 63 18.44 16.63 -26.66
C ALA A 63 19.91 16.52 -26.20
N ASP A 64 20.81 16.81 -27.14
CA ASP A 64 22.28 16.85 -27.01
C ASP A 64 22.93 15.69 -26.22
N SER A 65 23.95 15.99 -25.41
CA SER A 65 24.75 14.98 -24.72
C SER A 65 24.83 15.23 -23.22
N VAL A 66 24.28 14.30 -22.45
CA VAL A 66 24.33 14.31 -20.97
C VAL A 66 25.38 13.31 -20.48
N ASN A 67 26.40 13.83 -19.80
CA ASN A 67 27.52 13.04 -19.28
C ASN A 67 27.16 12.41 -17.92
N SER A 68 27.98 11.47 -17.44
CA SER A 68 27.81 10.86 -16.12
C SER A 68 29.10 11.00 -15.33
N THR A 69 29.00 11.60 -14.14
CA THR A 69 30.14 12.06 -13.33
C THR A 69 29.96 11.64 -11.87
N SER A 70 30.99 11.83 -11.03
CA SER A 70 30.86 11.67 -9.58
C SER A 70 29.98 12.72 -8.89
N LYS A 71 29.53 13.74 -9.62
CA LYS A 71 28.52 14.72 -9.21
C LYS A 71 27.10 14.34 -9.68
N GLY A 72 26.95 13.24 -10.41
CA GLY A 72 25.70 12.85 -11.06
C GLY A 72 25.70 13.09 -12.57
N ALA A 73 24.52 13.22 -13.16
CA ALA A 73 24.37 13.55 -14.57
C ALA A 73 24.70 15.03 -14.81
N GLU A 74 25.51 15.29 -15.84
CA GLU A 74 26.09 16.60 -16.14
C GLU A 74 25.52 17.10 -17.47
N PHE A 75 24.85 18.25 -17.42
CA PHE A 75 24.18 18.91 -18.54
C PHE A 75 24.92 20.22 -18.82
N VAL A 76 25.35 20.44 -20.06
CA VAL A 76 26.34 21.47 -20.40
C VAL A 76 25.88 22.32 -21.58
N ILE A 77 25.84 23.64 -21.42
CA ILE A 77 25.70 24.61 -22.50
C ILE A 77 27.07 25.23 -22.76
N SER A 78 27.58 25.08 -23.98
CA SER A 78 28.89 25.59 -24.43
C SER A 78 28.79 26.55 -25.63
N GLN A 79 27.63 26.62 -26.27
CA GLN A 79 27.38 27.40 -27.49
C GLN A 79 25.86 27.65 -27.65
N GLN A 80 25.50 28.55 -28.57
CA GLN A 80 24.11 28.83 -28.95
C GLN A 80 23.41 27.56 -29.44
N GLY A 81 22.15 27.36 -29.01
CA GLY A 81 21.33 26.21 -29.37
C GLY A 81 21.60 24.88 -28.63
N ASP A 82 22.58 24.80 -27.72
CA ASP A 82 22.71 23.65 -26.81
C ASP A 82 21.53 23.65 -25.80
N ALA A 83 20.80 22.55 -25.69
CA ALA A 83 19.70 22.39 -24.72
C ALA A 83 19.61 20.95 -24.14
N PRO A 84 20.70 20.40 -23.56
CA PRO A 84 20.74 19.00 -23.14
C PRO A 84 19.63 18.64 -22.16
N THR A 85 18.90 17.57 -22.47
CA THR A 85 17.66 17.18 -21.78
C THR A 85 17.53 15.65 -21.70
N ILE A 86 17.04 15.15 -20.56
CA ILE A 86 16.63 13.74 -20.38
C ILE A 86 15.13 13.63 -20.11
N GLU A 87 14.56 12.48 -20.45
CA GLU A 87 13.14 12.14 -20.26
C GLU A 87 13.03 10.71 -19.71
N SER A 88 12.14 10.47 -18.74
CA SER A 88 11.85 9.11 -18.27
C SER A 88 11.24 8.27 -19.40
N ASN A 89 11.76 7.06 -19.65
CA ASN A 89 11.24 6.18 -20.72
C ASN A 89 9.91 5.50 -20.37
N PHE A 90 9.18 6.10 -19.43
CA PHE A 90 7.91 5.70 -18.85
C PHE A 90 7.17 6.96 -18.34
N TYR A 91 5.87 6.83 -18.15
CA TYR A 91 4.98 7.80 -17.54
C TYR A 91 4.61 7.37 -16.12
N ILE A 92 4.17 8.30 -15.28
CA ILE A 92 3.46 8.03 -14.01
C ILE A 92 2.10 8.70 -14.01
N PHE A 93 1.18 8.27 -13.14
CA PHE A 93 -0.18 8.82 -13.09
C PHE A 93 -0.63 9.05 -11.65
N PHE A 94 -0.57 10.32 -11.24
CA PHE A 94 -0.44 10.79 -9.86
C PHE A 94 0.78 10.22 -9.13
N GLY A 95 1.33 10.96 -8.17
CA GLY A 95 2.56 10.52 -7.51
C GLY A 95 3.25 11.58 -6.66
N TYR A 96 4.39 11.18 -6.09
CA TYR A 96 5.41 12.08 -5.60
C TYR A 96 6.64 11.96 -6.50
N VAL A 97 7.13 13.08 -7.04
CA VAL A 97 8.38 13.15 -7.83
C VAL A 97 9.33 14.09 -7.10
N GLU A 98 10.58 13.66 -6.95
CA GLU A 98 11.62 14.37 -6.23
C GLU A 98 12.89 14.40 -7.08
N VAL A 99 13.29 15.58 -7.53
CA VAL A 99 14.46 15.79 -8.39
C VAL A 99 15.49 16.58 -7.59
N LYS A 100 16.65 15.97 -7.33
CA LYS A 100 17.73 16.60 -6.57
C LYS A 100 18.83 17.10 -7.50
N PHE A 101 18.87 18.41 -7.74
CA PHE A 101 19.84 19.04 -8.64
C PHE A 101 20.49 20.29 -8.05
N ARG A 102 21.63 20.66 -8.63
CA ARG A 102 22.28 21.97 -8.49
C ARG A 102 22.22 22.67 -9.83
N ALA A 103 21.67 23.88 -9.84
CA ALA A 103 21.45 24.67 -11.04
C ALA A 103 22.75 25.15 -11.69
N ALA A 104 22.65 25.60 -12.93
CA ALA A 104 23.70 26.35 -13.61
C ALA A 104 23.64 27.85 -13.27
N ASN A 105 24.81 28.50 -13.30
CA ASN A 105 24.95 29.95 -13.27
C ASN A 105 25.33 30.45 -14.68
N GLY A 106 25.09 31.73 -14.98
CA GLY A 106 25.33 32.38 -16.28
C GLY A 106 24.08 33.07 -16.82
N THR A 107 24.15 34.34 -17.22
CA THR A 107 22.98 35.16 -17.60
C THR A 107 22.10 34.47 -18.64
N GLY A 108 20.78 34.48 -18.41
CA GLY A 108 19.81 33.90 -19.33
C GLY A 108 19.73 32.37 -19.33
N ILE A 109 20.55 31.68 -18.54
CA ILE A 109 20.52 30.21 -18.41
C ILE A 109 19.40 29.78 -17.46
N VAL A 110 18.70 28.70 -17.82
CA VAL A 110 17.59 28.13 -17.05
C VAL A 110 17.84 26.64 -16.80
N SER A 111 17.67 26.20 -15.55
CA SER A 111 17.79 24.80 -15.13
C SER A 111 16.41 24.25 -14.74
N THR A 112 15.99 23.14 -15.34
CA THR A 112 14.57 22.74 -15.38
C THR A 112 14.30 21.34 -14.84
N SER A 113 13.13 21.18 -14.22
CA SER A 113 12.55 19.89 -13.87
C SER A 113 11.05 19.94 -14.15
N VAL A 114 10.64 19.31 -15.25
CA VAL A 114 9.27 19.39 -15.80
C VAL A 114 8.63 18.02 -15.79
N MET A 115 7.39 17.94 -15.33
CA MET A 115 6.49 16.81 -15.60
C MET A 115 5.58 17.22 -16.75
N GLU A 116 5.51 16.45 -17.83
CA GLU A 116 4.63 16.74 -18.98
C GLU A 116 3.88 15.49 -19.46
N SER A 117 2.59 15.66 -19.75
CA SER A 117 1.70 14.65 -20.34
C SER A 117 1.67 14.69 -21.87
N ASN A 118 1.10 13.64 -22.47
CA ASN A 118 0.80 13.68 -23.90
C ASN A 118 -0.33 14.67 -24.27
N ASP A 119 -1.21 15.11 -23.34
CA ASP A 119 -2.19 16.16 -23.63
C ASP A 119 -1.72 17.60 -23.36
N LEU A 120 -0.47 17.76 -22.90
CA LEU A 120 0.15 19.02 -22.47
C LEU A 120 -0.43 19.56 -21.14
N ASP A 121 -0.82 18.65 -20.24
CA ASP A 121 -0.80 18.91 -18.80
C ASP A 121 0.66 18.93 -18.33
N GLU A 122 1.02 19.87 -17.46
CA GLU A 122 2.41 20.22 -17.15
C GLU A 122 2.55 20.70 -15.70
N ILE A 123 3.61 20.29 -14.99
CA ILE A 123 4.01 20.81 -13.67
C ILE A 123 5.53 21.00 -13.67
N ASP A 124 6.01 22.20 -13.35
CA ASP A 124 7.42 22.54 -13.50
C ASP A 124 8.07 23.16 -12.24
N TRP A 125 9.40 23.09 -12.26
CA TRP A 125 10.35 23.88 -11.47
C TRP A 125 11.37 24.50 -12.43
N GLU A 126 11.37 25.83 -12.55
CA GLU A 126 12.27 26.58 -13.43
C GLU A 126 13.20 27.47 -12.60
N GLN A 127 14.49 27.12 -12.52
CA GLN A 127 15.51 27.95 -11.89
C GLN A 127 16.14 28.87 -12.94
N VAL A 128 15.85 30.16 -12.84
CA VAL A 128 16.46 31.21 -13.66
C VAL A 128 17.76 31.65 -12.96
N SER A 129 18.89 31.40 -13.59
CA SER A 129 20.26 31.68 -13.11
C SER A 129 20.48 33.07 -12.49
N THR A 130 19.78 34.10 -12.97
CA THR A 130 19.90 35.49 -12.52
C THR A 130 19.13 35.80 -11.24
N TRP A 131 18.44 34.81 -10.66
CA TRP A 131 17.58 34.94 -9.48
C TRP A 131 18.22 34.21 -8.27
N ASP A 132 19.35 34.73 -7.76
CA ASP A 132 20.24 34.18 -6.71
C ASP A 132 19.57 33.59 -5.44
N SER A 133 18.28 33.87 -5.21
CA SER A 133 17.52 33.42 -4.04
C SER A 133 16.05 33.07 -4.33
N GLU A 134 15.68 32.90 -5.60
CA GLU A 134 14.32 32.51 -6.01
C GLU A 134 14.34 31.39 -7.07
N ILE A 135 13.34 30.52 -7.04
CA ILE A 135 13.04 29.56 -8.08
C ILE A 135 11.57 29.68 -8.47
N GLN A 136 11.24 29.52 -9.76
CA GLN A 136 9.86 29.55 -10.23
C GLN A 136 9.20 28.17 -10.11
N THR A 137 7.92 28.20 -9.79
CA THR A 137 6.98 27.09 -9.93
C THR A 137 5.90 27.52 -10.92
N ASN A 138 5.52 26.68 -11.86
CA ASN A 138 4.43 26.94 -12.80
C ASN A 138 3.74 25.62 -13.21
N TYR A 139 2.62 25.72 -13.93
CA TYR A 139 1.83 24.56 -14.36
C TYR A 139 0.99 24.91 -15.59
N PHE A 140 0.74 23.94 -16.48
CA PHE A 140 -0.20 24.07 -17.60
C PHE A 140 -1.22 22.93 -17.58
N GLY A 141 -2.41 23.19 -18.12
CA GLY A 141 -3.42 22.18 -18.38
C GLY A 141 -3.82 22.19 -19.84
N LYS A 142 -3.78 21.05 -20.52
CA LYS A 142 -4.08 20.86 -21.94
C LYS A 142 -3.40 21.88 -22.89
N GLY A 143 -2.19 22.32 -22.55
CA GLY A 143 -1.42 23.31 -23.31
C GLY A 143 -2.03 24.71 -23.31
N ASN A 144 -2.93 25.00 -22.36
CA ASN A 144 -3.66 26.26 -22.32
C ASN A 144 -2.71 27.43 -21.98
N THR A 145 -2.44 28.25 -23.00
CA THR A 145 -1.55 29.42 -22.98
C THR A 145 -2.32 30.75 -22.99
N THR A 146 -3.61 30.73 -22.65
CA THR A 146 -4.50 31.92 -22.70
C THR A 146 -4.15 32.98 -21.64
N SER A 147 -3.52 32.58 -20.54
CA SER A 147 -3.01 33.46 -19.47
C SER A 147 -1.66 32.94 -18.95
N TYR A 148 -0.83 33.82 -18.38
CA TYR A 148 0.50 33.48 -17.82
C TYR A 148 0.62 33.88 -16.34
N ASP A 149 -0.52 33.91 -15.65
CA ASP A 149 -0.72 34.21 -14.23
C ASP A 149 -0.50 33.00 -13.30
N ARG A 150 0.06 31.92 -13.84
CA ARG A 150 0.23 30.62 -13.17
C ARG A 150 1.63 30.40 -12.59
N ALA A 151 2.61 31.18 -13.04
CA ALA A 151 3.94 31.23 -12.47
C ALA A 151 3.93 31.86 -11.06
N THR A 152 4.75 31.35 -10.14
CA THR A 152 4.95 31.92 -8.80
C THR A 152 6.36 31.58 -8.33
N THR A 153 7.10 32.58 -7.84
CA THR A 153 8.44 32.35 -7.27
C THR A 153 8.37 32.01 -5.78
N VAL A 154 9.32 31.19 -5.34
CA VAL A 154 9.53 30.79 -3.95
C VAL A 154 11.00 30.91 -3.60
N ASN A 155 11.30 31.23 -2.34
CA ASN A 155 12.67 31.45 -1.89
C ASN A 155 13.47 30.15 -1.84
N VAL A 156 14.65 30.16 -2.46
CA VAL A 156 15.72 29.15 -2.34
C VAL A 156 17.00 29.88 -1.90
N THR A 157 18.09 29.17 -1.57
CA THR A 157 19.37 29.80 -1.19
C THR A 157 20.49 29.18 -1.99
N THR A 158 21.17 29.98 -2.81
CA THR A 158 22.31 29.56 -3.64
C THR A 158 22.07 28.26 -4.44
N PRO A 159 20.97 28.14 -5.21
CA PRO A 159 20.64 26.93 -5.97
C PRO A 159 21.72 26.50 -6.98
N GLU A 160 22.60 27.41 -7.34
CA GLU A 160 23.78 27.23 -8.19
C GLU A 160 25.03 26.78 -7.42
N GLU A 161 25.15 27.02 -6.10
CA GLU A 161 26.25 26.51 -5.26
C GLU A 161 25.91 25.16 -4.59
N THR A 162 24.65 24.96 -4.18
CA THR A 162 24.19 23.79 -3.42
C THR A 162 23.18 22.92 -4.16
N TYR A 163 23.16 21.62 -3.87
CA TYR A 163 22.08 20.74 -4.31
C TYR A 163 20.86 20.95 -3.43
N HIS A 164 19.71 21.17 -4.07
CA HIS A 164 18.40 21.22 -3.41
C HIS A 164 17.53 20.08 -3.92
N THR A 165 16.56 19.72 -3.11
CA THR A 165 15.57 18.68 -3.37
C THR A 165 14.26 19.34 -3.79
N TYR A 166 13.95 19.25 -5.09
CA TYR A 166 12.75 19.82 -5.69
C TYR A 166 11.68 18.73 -5.86
N GLY A 167 10.72 18.73 -4.94
CA GLY A 167 9.62 17.78 -4.86
C GLY A 167 8.32 18.31 -5.46
N VAL A 168 7.49 17.39 -5.96
CA VAL A 168 6.12 17.62 -6.42
C VAL A 168 5.27 16.46 -5.88
N ASN A 169 4.35 16.74 -4.96
CA ASN A 169 3.27 15.81 -4.60
C ASN A 169 2.04 16.15 -5.43
N TRP A 170 1.64 15.26 -6.32
CA TRP A 170 0.62 15.47 -7.33
C TRP A 170 -0.49 14.43 -7.20
N THR A 171 -1.67 14.89 -6.80
CA THR A 171 -2.89 14.08 -6.58
C THR A 171 -4.00 14.51 -7.54
N SER A 172 -5.15 13.85 -7.52
CA SER A 172 -6.34 14.30 -8.25
C SER A 172 -7.01 15.54 -7.64
N SER A 173 -6.70 15.89 -6.38
CA SER A 173 -7.29 17.05 -5.67
C SER A 173 -6.37 18.26 -5.58
N LYS A 174 -5.04 18.08 -5.54
CA LYS A 174 -4.05 19.17 -5.49
C LYS A 174 -2.62 18.77 -5.89
N THR A 175 -1.87 19.79 -6.31
CA THR A 175 -0.41 19.75 -6.52
C THR A 175 0.27 20.56 -5.42
N GLU A 176 1.27 19.98 -4.76
CA GLU A 176 2.12 20.63 -3.76
C GLU A 176 3.58 20.62 -4.22
N TRP A 177 4.17 21.80 -4.38
CA TRP A 177 5.61 21.95 -4.64
C TRP A 177 6.34 21.99 -3.30
N ILE A 178 7.38 21.17 -3.19
CA ILE A 178 8.12 20.91 -1.95
C ILE A 178 9.60 21.23 -2.19
N LEU A 179 10.17 22.17 -1.42
CA LEU A 179 11.59 22.50 -1.46
C LEU A 179 12.26 22.00 -0.18
N ASP A 180 13.29 21.14 -0.32
CA ASP A 180 14.05 20.58 0.80
C ASP A 180 13.15 19.97 1.91
N GLY A 181 12.10 19.26 1.50
CA GLY A 181 11.11 18.64 2.40
C GLY A 181 10.04 19.58 2.96
N THR A 182 10.05 20.87 2.59
CA THR A 182 9.06 21.87 3.04
C THR A 182 8.10 22.23 1.90
N VAL A 183 6.78 22.10 2.11
CA VAL A 183 5.79 22.58 1.13
C VAL A 183 5.89 24.10 1.01
N VAL A 184 6.15 24.61 -0.20
CA VAL A 184 6.33 26.04 -0.50
C VAL A 184 5.21 26.62 -1.37
N ARG A 185 4.47 25.77 -2.10
CA ARG A 185 3.26 26.16 -2.85
C ARG A 185 2.27 25.00 -2.90
N THR A 186 0.98 25.33 -2.88
CA THR A 186 -0.13 24.41 -3.18
C THR A 186 -0.99 25.00 -4.30
N LEU A 187 -1.50 24.13 -5.19
CA LEU A 187 -2.54 24.42 -6.17
C LEU A 187 -3.67 23.42 -5.94
N GLU A 188 -4.83 23.88 -5.48
CA GLU A 188 -6.03 23.05 -5.39
C GLU A 188 -6.67 22.88 -6.78
N TYR A 189 -7.28 21.73 -7.05
CA TYR A 189 -7.95 21.40 -8.32
C TYR A 189 -8.94 22.49 -8.75
N ALA A 190 -9.69 23.06 -7.80
CA ALA A 190 -10.69 24.10 -8.06
C ALA A 190 -10.06 25.42 -8.55
N ASP A 191 -8.88 25.79 -8.06
CA ASP A 191 -8.20 27.04 -8.40
C ASP A 191 -7.69 27.03 -9.85
N ALA A 192 -7.40 25.84 -10.39
CA ALA A 192 -7.04 25.61 -11.80
C ALA A 192 -8.26 25.64 -12.74
N VAL A 193 -9.07 26.70 -12.64
CA VAL A 193 -10.26 26.99 -13.48
C VAL A 193 -11.37 25.92 -13.35
N ASP A 194 -11.80 25.65 -12.11
CA ASP A 194 -12.69 24.53 -11.74
C ASP A 194 -12.17 23.17 -12.27
N GLY A 195 -10.86 22.92 -12.16
CA GLY A 195 -10.21 21.70 -12.64
C GLY A 195 -9.85 21.64 -14.12
N LYS A 196 -10.36 22.57 -14.95
CA LYS A 196 -10.22 22.48 -16.42
C LYS A 196 -8.78 22.71 -16.91
N ASN A 197 -7.99 23.46 -16.16
CA ASN A 197 -6.56 23.66 -16.37
C ASN A 197 -5.71 22.87 -15.35
N TYR A 198 -6.30 21.98 -14.55
CA TYR A 198 -5.55 21.22 -13.55
C TYR A 198 -4.76 20.08 -14.23
N PRO A 199 -3.44 19.94 -13.97
CA PRO A 199 -2.65 18.83 -14.50
C PRO A 199 -3.14 17.50 -13.93
N GLN A 200 -3.63 16.60 -14.77
CA GLN A 200 -4.44 15.45 -14.32
C GLN A 200 -4.33 14.20 -15.20
N THR A 201 -3.42 14.17 -16.17
CA THR A 201 -3.21 13.03 -17.08
C THR A 201 -1.78 12.48 -16.93
N PRO A 202 -1.48 11.22 -17.32
CA PRO A 202 -0.16 10.62 -17.11
C PRO A 202 0.99 11.47 -17.66
N MET A 203 2.05 11.65 -16.86
CA MET A 203 3.19 12.49 -17.20
C MET A 203 4.51 11.74 -17.21
N THR A 204 5.40 12.09 -18.14
CA THR A 204 6.84 11.80 -18.02
C THR A 204 7.49 12.74 -17.01
N VAL A 205 8.69 12.43 -16.55
CA VAL A 205 9.59 13.37 -15.87
C VAL A 205 10.70 13.75 -16.85
N ARG A 206 10.94 15.05 -17.03
CA ARG A 206 12.01 15.62 -17.83
C ARG A 206 12.91 16.50 -16.96
N VAL A 207 14.22 16.45 -17.22
CA VAL A 207 15.22 17.29 -16.53
C VAL A 207 16.21 17.78 -17.58
N GLY A 208 16.54 19.07 -17.57
CA GLY A 208 17.44 19.64 -18.54
C GLY A 208 17.88 21.06 -18.21
N ILE A 209 18.61 21.66 -19.15
CA ILE A 209 19.12 23.02 -19.09
C ILE A 209 18.96 23.65 -20.47
N TRP A 210 18.60 24.93 -20.53
CA TRP A 210 18.46 25.67 -21.78
C TRP A 210 18.81 27.15 -21.61
N ALA A 211 19.10 27.84 -22.72
CA ALA A 211 19.32 29.28 -22.73
C ALA A 211 18.00 30.01 -23.03
N GLY A 212 17.33 30.52 -21.99
CA GLY A 212 16.22 31.45 -22.13
C GLY A 212 16.66 32.81 -22.71
N GLY A 213 17.91 33.19 -22.45
CA GLY A 213 18.58 34.35 -23.03
C GLY A 213 19.17 34.17 -24.43
N ASP A 214 18.91 33.05 -25.14
CA ASP A 214 19.40 32.86 -26.51
C ASP A 214 18.93 34.02 -27.43
N PRO A 215 19.82 34.67 -28.21
CA PRO A 215 19.45 35.80 -29.07
C PRO A 215 18.37 35.51 -30.13
N ASP A 216 18.10 34.24 -30.45
CA ASP A 216 17.01 33.84 -31.37
C ASP A 216 15.64 33.66 -30.66
N ASN A 217 15.57 33.78 -29.33
CA ASN A 217 14.33 33.72 -28.56
C ASN A 217 13.48 35.01 -28.67
N SER A 218 12.27 34.98 -28.09
CA SER A 218 11.45 36.18 -27.98
C SER A 218 11.99 37.15 -26.92
N GLU A 219 11.88 38.47 -27.15
CA GLU A 219 12.28 39.53 -26.20
C GLU A 219 11.78 39.28 -24.78
N GLY A 220 10.52 38.84 -24.62
CA GLY A 220 9.94 38.55 -23.30
C GLY A 220 10.48 37.28 -22.64
N THR A 221 10.97 36.31 -23.42
CA THR A 221 11.71 35.14 -22.92
C THR A 221 13.08 35.55 -22.39
N ILE A 222 13.78 36.42 -23.14
CA ILE A 222 15.09 36.96 -22.77
C ILE A 222 14.97 37.87 -21.54
N GLU A 223 13.95 38.72 -21.46
CA GLU A 223 13.65 39.56 -20.29
C GLU A 223 13.33 38.70 -19.06
N TRP A 224 12.51 37.65 -19.20
CA TRP A 224 12.19 36.71 -18.12
C TRP A 224 13.43 35.95 -17.60
N ALA A 225 14.30 35.50 -18.50
CA ALA A 225 15.55 34.82 -18.13
C ALA A 225 16.61 35.76 -17.51
N GLY A 226 16.33 37.08 -17.49
CA GLY A 226 17.16 38.12 -16.88
C GLY A 226 18.22 38.73 -17.79
N GLY A 227 18.17 38.45 -19.10
CA GLY A 227 19.07 39.04 -20.10
C GLY A 227 19.54 38.05 -21.17
N GLU A 228 20.22 38.60 -22.17
CA GLU A 228 20.86 37.86 -23.26
C GLU A 228 22.02 36.98 -22.73
N THR A 229 22.14 35.75 -23.24
CA THR A 229 23.17 34.79 -22.83
C THR A 229 24.47 35.03 -23.60
N ASP A 230 25.52 35.42 -22.89
CA ASP A 230 26.88 35.48 -23.45
C ASP A 230 27.56 34.11 -23.36
N TYR A 231 27.65 33.40 -24.49
CA TYR A 231 28.23 32.06 -24.53
C TYR A 231 29.77 32.05 -24.32
N ASP A 232 30.47 33.19 -24.43
CA ASP A 232 31.91 33.26 -24.13
C ASP A 232 32.20 33.18 -22.60
N ASP A 233 31.20 33.42 -21.73
CA ASP A 233 31.27 33.21 -20.28
C ASP A 233 31.08 31.71 -19.88
N GLY A 234 30.80 30.83 -20.84
CA GLY A 234 30.56 29.40 -20.63
C GLY A 234 31.82 28.55 -20.34
N PRO A 235 31.65 27.23 -20.15
CA PRO A 235 30.41 26.48 -20.25
C PRO A 235 29.56 26.55 -18.97
N PHE A 236 28.25 26.61 -19.15
CA PHE A 236 27.26 26.62 -18.06
C PHE A 236 26.82 25.19 -17.75
N ILE A 237 26.84 24.78 -16.48
CA ILE A 237 26.73 23.36 -16.09
C ILE A 237 25.76 23.13 -14.92
N MET A 238 24.68 22.41 -15.21
CA MET A 238 23.73 21.86 -14.24
C MET A 238 24.15 20.43 -13.87
N TYR A 239 23.91 20.03 -12.62
CA TYR A 239 24.16 18.67 -12.13
C TYR A 239 22.94 18.07 -11.45
N LEU A 240 22.52 16.88 -11.90
CA LEU A 240 21.45 16.08 -11.30
C LEU A 240 22.05 14.93 -10.50
N GLU A 241 21.86 14.91 -9.18
CA GLU A 241 22.37 13.84 -8.30
C GLU A 241 21.45 12.62 -8.33
N SER A 242 20.15 12.82 -8.11
CA SER A 242 19.15 11.74 -8.01
C SER A 242 17.76 12.19 -8.44
N VAL A 243 16.95 11.25 -8.94
CA VAL A 243 15.49 11.38 -9.00
C VAL A 243 14.84 10.24 -8.24
N SER A 244 13.97 10.55 -7.28
CA SER A 244 13.09 9.59 -6.61
C SER A 244 11.64 9.80 -7.06
N ILE A 245 10.94 8.70 -7.33
CA ILE A 245 9.56 8.69 -7.82
C ILE A 245 8.76 7.72 -6.97
N ILE A 246 7.56 8.12 -6.58
CA ILE A 246 6.47 7.27 -6.10
C ILE A 246 5.32 7.45 -7.09
N ASN A 247 4.94 6.40 -7.81
CA ASN A 247 3.82 6.41 -8.76
C ASN A 247 2.56 5.92 -8.04
N TYR A 248 1.55 6.78 -7.86
CA TYR A 248 0.34 6.42 -7.13
C TYR A 248 -0.54 5.43 -7.92
N THR A 249 -0.39 5.36 -9.25
CA THR A 249 -1.11 4.39 -10.10
C THR A 249 -0.15 3.52 -10.92
N PRO A 250 0.59 2.55 -10.31
CA PRO A 250 1.52 1.70 -11.05
C PRO A 250 0.82 0.84 -12.09
N ALA A 251 1.23 1.00 -13.36
CA ALA A 251 0.75 0.23 -14.49
C ALA A 251 1.84 0.10 -15.57
N GLU A 252 1.72 -0.91 -16.44
CA GLU A 252 2.57 -1.08 -17.61
C GLU A 252 2.17 -0.13 -18.74
N TYR A 253 0.89 0.22 -18.81
CA TYR A 253 0.33 1.17 -19.79
C TYR A 253 -0.79 2.03 -19.20
N TYR A 254 -0.90 3.25 -19.70
CA TYR A 254 -2.06 4.14 -19.52
C TYR A 254 -2.69 4.44 -20.88
N ASN A 255 -4.01 4.35 -20.99
CA ASN A 255 -4.74 4.58 -22.23
C ASN A 255 -5.88 5.59 -22.02
N TYR A 256 -5.85 6.68 -22.79
CA TYR A 256 -6.98 7.62 -22.90
C TYR A 256 -8.16 6.92 -23.60
N THR A 257 -9.24 6.68 -22.86
CA THR A 257 -10.43 6.00 -23.37
C THR A 257 -11.31 6.90 -24.24
N ASP A 258 -11.21 8.22 -24.07
CA ASP A 258 -11.86 9.22 -24.92
C ASP A 258 -10.90 10.37 -25.34
N ARG A 259 -11.36 11.61 -25.34
CA ARG A 259 -10.62 12.83 -25.75
C ARG A 259 -10.83 14.02 -24.82
N THR A 260 -11.34 13.78 -23.62
CA THR A 260 -11.60 14.83 -22.62
C THR A 260 -10.31 15.42 -22.04
N GLY A 261 -9.27 14.59 -21.87
CA GLY A 261 -8.14 14.94 -21.01
C GLY A 261 -8.49 14.91 -19.52
N ASP A 262 -9.66 14.36 -19.16
CA ASP A 262 -10.09 14.18 -17.77
C ASP A 262 -9.37 12.97 -17.16
N TYR A 263 -8.96 13.04 -15.89
CA TYR A 263 -8.27 11.93 -15.23
C TYR A 263 -9.11 10.65 -15.16
N THR A 264 -10.44 10.76 -15.18
CA THR A 264 -11.36 9.61 -15.23
C THR A 264 -11.39 8.90 -16.59
N SER A 265 -10.82 9.50 -17.65
CA SER A 265 -10.68 8.88 -18.97
C SER A 265 -9.48 7.92 -19.07
N ILE A 266 -8.63 7.84 -18.04
CA ILE A 266 -7.36 7.09 -18.07
C ILE A 266 -7.56 5.64 -17.60
N ASP A 267 -7.50 4.69 -18.53
CA ASP A 267 -7.47 3.24 -18.26
C ASP A 267 -6.04 2.77 -18.02
N ALA A 268 -5.74 2.26 -16.82
CA ALA A 268 -4.41 1.87 -16.38
C ALA A 268 -4.30 0.34 -16.26
N TYR A 269 -3.48 -0.30 -17.11
CA TYR A 269 -3.47 -1.76 -17.24
C TYR A 269 -2.08 -2.39 -17.36
N ASN A 270 -2.01 -3.69 -17.06
CA ASN A 270 -0.83 -4.54 -17.21
C ASN A 270 -1.10 -5.65 -18.23
N THR A 271 -0.15 -5.95 -19.11
CA THR A 271 -0.30 -7.04 -20.08
C THR A 271 -0.02 -8.39 -19.43
N THR A 272 -1.07 -9.19 -19.19
CA THR A 272 -0.88 -10.58 -18.78
C THR A 272 -0.16 -11.34 -19.88
N THR A 273 1.07 -11.80 -19.61
CA THR A 273 1.95 -12.48 -20.56
C THR A 273 1.49 -13.91 -20.87
N SER A 274 0.28 -14.04 -21.42
CA SER A 274 -0.27 -15.29 -21.93
C SER A 274 0.57 -15.79 -23.09
N SER A 275 1.48 -16.73 -22.82
CA SER A 275 2.29 -17.47 -23.81
C SER A 275 1.45 -18.46 -24.64
N LYS A 276 0.33 -17.98 -25.20
CA LYS A 276 -0.50 -18.71 -26.16
C LYS A 276 0.22 -18.76 -27.50
N SER A 277 0.92 -19.86 -27.71
CA SER A 277 1.44 -20.30 -29.00
C SER A 277 0.44 -20.02 -30.14
N THR A 278 0.89 -19.30 -31.16
CA THR A 278 0.11 -19.01 -32.36
C THR A 278 -0.40 -20.29 -33.01
N ASN A 279 -1.72 -20.38 -33.21
CA ASN A 279 -2.27 -21.35 -34.14
C ASN A 279 -3.45 -20.72 -34.89
N SER A 280 -3.31 -20.56 -36.20
CA SER A 280 -4.23 -19.81 -37.05
C SER A 280 -5.52 -20.58 -37.33
N SER A 281 -6.67 -20.03 -36.95
CA SER A 281 -7.97 -20.60 -37.27
C SER A 281 -8.39 -20.29 -38.72
N SER A 282 -8.12 -21.21 -39.65
CA SER A 282 -8.74 -21.24 -40.98
C SER A 282 -9.73 -22.41 -41.08
N SER A 283 -10.84 -22.20 -41.79
CA SER A 283 -12.07 -22.99 -41.63
C SER A 283 -12.24 -24.16 -42.62
N SER A 284 -12.44 -25.38 -42.12
CA SER A 284 -13.27 -26.48 -42.69
C SER A 284 -12.99 -27.81 -41.94
N GLY A 285 -13.89 -28.79 -41.84
CA GLY A 285 -15.32 -28.81 -42.19
C GLY A 285 -15.98 -30.17 -41.84
N SER A 286 -17.21 -30.12 -41.32
CA SER A 286 -18.25 -31.17 -41.30
C SER A 286 -17.94 -32.67 -40.97
N SER A 287 -18.59 -33.12 -39.87
CA SER A 287 -19.48 -34.31 -39.78
C SER A 287 -18.97 -35.72 -39.35
N SER A 288 -19.76 -36.33 -38.42
CA SER A 288 -19.97 -37.78 -38.14
C SER A 288 -18.80 -38.65 -37.64
N SER A 289 -18.99 -39.66 -36.76
CA SER A 289 -20.15 -40.04 -35.89
C SER A 289 -19.74 -41.08 -34.82
N SER A 290 -20.70 -41.46 -33.96
CA SER A 290 -20.88 -42.80 -33.35
C SER A 290 -19.80 -43.39 -32.40
N SER A 291 -19.91 -43.02 -31.13
CA SER A 291 -20.27 -43.91 -30.00
C SER A 291 -19.64 -45.31 -29.76
N SER A 292 -19.12 -45.45 -28.53
CA SER A 292 -19.36 -46.54 -27.55
C SER A 292 -18.39 -47.73 -27.42
N SER A 293 -18.37 -48.29 -26.19
CA SER A 293 -17.58 -49.44 -25.67
C SER A 293 -16.05 -49.27 -25.59
N GLY A 294 -15.34 -49.80 -24.57
CA GLY A 294 -15.78 -50.41 -23.30
C GLY A 294 -14.80 -51.48 -22.78
N SER A 295 -14.60 -51.55 -21.44
CA SER A 295 -13.74 -52.54 -20.71
C SER A 295 -12.22 -52.46 -21.05
N SER A 296 -11.27 -52.30 -20.10
CA SER A 296 -10.82 -53.20 -19.00
C SER A 296 -10.24 -54.53 -19.50
N SER A 297 -9.08 -55.04 -19.08
CA SER A 297 -8.09 -54.63 -18.05
C SER A 297 -6.79 -55.46 -18.18
N SER A 298 -5.74 -55.14 -17.39
CA SER A 298 -4.68 -56.07 -16.86
C SER A 298 -3.76 -56.82 -17.86
N SER A 299 -2.46 -57.13 -17.60
CA SER A 299 -1.57 -56.84 -16.45
C SER A 299 -0.09 -57.21 -16.74
N SER A 300 0.81 -56.79 -15.84
CA SER A 300 2.01 -57.51 -15.32
C SER A 300 3.17 -57.97 -16.24
N ALA A 301 4.35 -57.34 -16.08
CA ALA A 301 5.63 -57.93 -15.59
C ALA A 301 6.78 -56.90 -15.76
N SER A 302 7.66 -56.48 -14.82
CA SER A 302 8.30 -57.02 -13.59
C SER A 302 9.60 -57.83 -13.78
N VAL A 303 10.77 -57.24 -13.49
CA VAL A 303 11.98 -57.91 -12.93
C VAL A 303 12.74 -56.92 -12.01
N SER A 304 13.38 -57.45 -10.96
CA SER A 304 13.87 -56.77 -9.74
C SER A 304 15.40 -56.61 -9.61
N SER A 305 15.83 -55.75 -8.67
CA SER A 305 17.00 -55.90 -7.76
C SER A 305 16.84 -54.90 -6.58
N SER A 306 16.83 -55.23 -5.28
CA SER A 306 17.70 -56.02 -4.37
C SER A 306 18.93 -55.23 -3.86
N ASP A 307 19.23 -55.08 -2.55
CA ASP A 307 18.59 -55.64 -1.34
C ASP A 307 19.06 -55.00 0.00
N ALA A 308 18.54 -55.51 1.13
CA ALA A 308 18.99 -55.41 2.54
C ALA A 308 18.70 -54.11 3.36
N SER A 309 18.52 -54.11 4.71
CA SER A 309 17.80 -54.93 5.74
C SER A 309 18.36 -54.63 7.15
N GLY A 310 17.68 -54.60 8.31
CA GLY A 310 16.24 -54.59 8.71
C GLY A 310 16.05 -53.51 9.80
N LEU A 311 15.32 -53.60 10.93
CA LEU A 311 14.37 -54.52 11.63
C LEU A 311 13.50 -53.60 12.56
N SER A 312 12.30 -53.87 13.10
CA SER A 312 11.32 -54.98 13.23
C SER A 312 11.03 -55.37 14.69
N TYR A 313 9.82 -55.05 15.18
CA TYR A 313 9.01 -55.93 16.05
C TYR A 313 7.52 -55.52 16.00
N SER A 314 6.59 -56.47 16.17
CA SER A 314 5.13 -56.23 16.08
C SER A 314 4.31 -57.36 16.74
N GLY A 315 3.03 -57.09 17.04
CA GLY A 315 2.02 -58.05 17.53
C GLY A 315 0.94 -57.37 18.39
N PHE A 316 -0.33 -57.81 18.42
CA PHE A 316 -0.98 -58.91 17.68
C PHE A 316 -2.52 -58.68 17.67
N LEU A 317 -3.26 -59.26 16.71
CA LEU A 317 -4.73 -59.24 16.67
C LEU A 317 -5.28 -60.67 16.59
N MET A 318 -6.42 -60.96 17.22
CA MET A 318 -7.00 -62.32 17.24
C MET A 318 -8.53 -62.29 17.24
N THR A 319 -9.16 -63.22 16.51
CA THR A 319 -10.61 -63.29 16.27
C THR A 319 -11.10 -64.72 16.51
N ILE A 320 -12.18 -64.90 17.28
CA ILE A 320 -12.78 -66.22 17.54
C ILE A 320 -14.30 -66.19 17.30
N LEU A 321 -14.84 -67.34 16.88
CA LEU A 321 -16.22 -67.54 16.42
C LEU A 321 -17.25 -67.56 17.56
N GLY A 322 -18.51 -67.33 17.21
CA GLY A 322 -19.66 -67.47 18.12
C GLY A 322 -20.43 -68.79 17.96
N LEU A 323 -21.52 -68.92 18.72
CA LEU A 323 -22.55 -69.96 18.58
C LEU A 323 -23.91 -69.39 19.06
N GLY A 324 -25.03 -69.96 18.61
CA GLY A 324 -26.38 -69.49 18.95
C GLY A 324 -27.30 -70.59 19.50
N ALA A 325 -28.24 -70.22 20.37
CA ALA A 325 -29.30 -71.08 20.91
C ALA A 325 -30.56 -70.26 21.28
N PHE A 326 -31.68 -70.94 21.54
CA PHE A 326 -33.03 -70.35 21.57
C PHE A 326 -33.62 -70.11 22.98
N ALA A 327 -34.43 -69.04 23.07
CA ALA A 327 -35.68 -68.87 23.83
C ALA A 327 -35.75 -69.07 25.37
N GLY A 328 -36.47 -68.16 26.05
CA GLY A 328 -37.01 -68.38 27.39
C GLY A 328 -37.24 -67.11 28.23
N SER A 329 -38.49 -66.83 28.60
CA SER A 329 -38.88 -65.91 29.69
C SER A 329 -39.46 -66.75 30.86
N PRO A 330 -39.62 -66.25 32.11
CA PRO A 330 -39.67 -64.84 32.55
C PRO A 330 -38.86 -64.48 33.83
N PHE A 331 -39.10 -63.25 34.33
CA PHE A 331 -38.71 -62.60 35.61
C PHE A 331 -38.90 -63.44 36.91
N PRO A 332 -38.39 -63.03 38.12
CA PRO A 332 -37.95 -61.67 38.52
C PRO A 332 -36.68 -61.50 39.42
N ALA A 333 -36.20 -60.24 39.53
CA ALA A 333 -35.53 -59.56 40.69
C ALA A 333 -34.25 -60.18 41.33
N ASP A 334 -33.32 -59.46 41.99
CA ASP A 334 -33.14 -58.03 42.27
C ASP A 334 -31.64 -57.68 42.54
N THR A 335 -31.30 -56.40 42.73
CA THR A 335 -30.15 -55.91 43.55
C THR A 335 -28.69 -56.19 43.11
N GLN A 336 -28.36 -56.30 41.81
CA GLN A 336 -26.95 -56.23 41.35
C GLN A 336 -26.65 -55.29 40.17
N LEU A 337 -27.57 -54.39 39.78
CA LEU A 337 -27.31 -53.39 38.72
C LEU A 337 -26.97 -51.98 39.23
N HIS A 338 -27.43 -51.59 40.42
CA HIS A 338 -27.30 -50.21 40.90
C HIS A 338 -25.85 -49.78 41.18
N HIS A 339 -25.00 -50.66 41.71
CA HIS A 339 -23.60 -50.29 42.00
C HIS A 339 -22.72 -50.19 40.74
N MET A 340 -22.97 -51.00 39.70
CA MET A 340 -22.23 -50.86 38.43
C MET A 340 -22.69 -49.66 37.60
N LEU A 341 -23.99 -49.33 37.56
CA LEU A 341 -24.45 -48.12 36.88
C LEU A 341 -23.92 -46.84 37.53
N ILE A 342 -23.84 -46.80 38.87
CA ILE A 342 -23.25 -45.63 39.56
C ILE A 342 -21.78 -45.47 39.17
N ILE A 343 -20.97 -46.53 39.23
CA ILE A 343 -19.54 -46.45 38.86
C ILE A 343 -19.32 -46.09 37.38
N LEU A 344 -20.11 -46.66 36.45
CA LEU A 344 -20.04 -46.24 35.04
C LEU A 344 -20.49 -44.78 34.88
N SER A 345 -21.53 -44.33 35.59
CA SER A 345 -21.98 -42.93 35.52
C SER A 345 -20.95 -41.96 36.08
N SER A 346 -20.19 -42.33 37.13
CA SER A 346 -19.10 -41.52 37.66
C SER A 346 -17.89 -41.43 36.71
N ILE A 347 -17.51 -42.52 36.06
CA ILE A 347 -16.39 -42.53 35.10
C ILE A 347 -16.77 -41.80 33.80
N ILE A 348 -17.99 -42.01 33.29
CA ILE A 348 -18.52 -41.27 32.15
C ILE A 348 -18.65 -39.79 32.50
N ALA A 349 -19.15 -39.43 33.69
CA ALA A 349 -19.18 -38.04 34.14
C ALA A 349 -17.77 -37.43 34.18
N MET A 350 -16.79 -38.09 34.80
CA MET A 350 -15.40 -37.60 34.87
C MET A 350 -14.67 -37.50 33.51
N HIS A 351 -15.20 -38.08 32.44
CA HIS A 351 -14.66 -37.91 31.08
C HIS A 351 -15.56 -37.06 30.16
N LEU A 352 -16.82 -36.79 30.53
CA LEU A 352 -17.68 -35.83 29.83
C LEU A 352 -17.57 -34.41 30.41
N THR A 353 -17.35 -34.25 31.73
CA THR A 353 -17.08 -32.94 32.34
C THR A 353 -15.67 -32.42 32.07
N SER A 354 -14.73 -33.31 31.72
CA SER A 354 -13.38 -32.92 31.30
C SER A 354 -13.30 -32.52 29.81
N LEU A 355 -14.37 -32.72 29.03
CA LEU A 355 -14.44 -32.36 27.61
C LEU A 355 -15.39 -31.17 27.33
N LEU A 356 -16.14 -30.70 28.33
CA LEU A 356 -17.06 -29.55 28.23
C LEU A 356 -16.59 -28.30 29.00
N ALA A 357 -15.36 -28.29 29.49
CA ALA A 357 -14.79 -27.21 30.30
C ALA A 357 -13.80 -26.30 29.54
N LEU A 358 -13.70 -26.43 28.21
CA LEU A 358 -12.70 -25.77 27.36
C LEU A 358 -13.27 -24.85 26.27
N ILE A 359 -14.59 -24.60 26.28
CA ILE A 359 -15.25 -23.66 25.34
C ILE A 359 -16.21 -22.74 26.11
N PRO A 360 -15.69 -21.67 26.71
CA PRO A 360 -16.41 -20.39 26.69
C PRO A 360 -15.44 -19.20 26.50
N ALA A 361 -14.76 -19.13 25.35
CA ALA A 361 -13.91 -17.99 24.96
C ALA A 361 -13.86 -17.77 23.45
N VAL A 362 -13.72 -18.84 22.65
CA VAL A 362 -13.53 -18.78 21.18
C VAL A 362 -14.86 -18.91 20.41
N ALA A 363 -15.97 -18.44 21.00
CA ALA A 363 -17.33 -18.71 20.52
C ALA A 363 -18.24 -17.46 20.53
N ALA A 364 -17.70 -16.31 20.08
CA ALA A 364 -18.47 -15.09 19.83
C ALA A 364 -18.67 -14.84 18.32
N SER A 365 -17.61 -14.94 17.51
CA SER A 365 -17.61 -14.55 16.09
C SER A 365 -17.80 -15.70 15.09
N CYS A 366 -17.73 -16.97 15.51
CA CYS A 366 -17.84 -18.13 14.60
C CYS A 366 -19.24 -18.78 14.68
N PHE A 367 -19.88 -18.98 13.52
CA PHE A 367 -21.24 -19.52 13.31
C PHE A 367 -22.42 -18.65 13.79
N HIS A 368 -22.80 -17.65 12.98
CA HIS A 368 -24.15 -17.06 13.02
C HIS A 368 -24.76 -17.02 11.61
N ASN A 369 -25.78 -17.84 11.34
CA ASN A 369 -26.59 -17.74 10.11
C ASN A 369 -28.02 -18.27 10.31
N THR A 370 -28.80 -17.59 11.14
CA THR A 370 -30.27 -17.74 11.24
C THR A 370 -30.92 -16.37 11.42
N PRO A 371 -31.95 -16.00 10.61
CA PRO A 371 -32.40 -14.60 10.50
C PRO A 371 -33.45 -14.22 11.54
N LEU A 372 -33.08 -14.20 12.83
CA LEU A 372 -33.93 -13.71 13.93
C LEU A 372 -33.10 -12.95 14.98
N ALA A 373 -32.85 -11.67 14.71
CA ALA A 373 -32.27 -10.70 15.65
C ALA A 373 -30.98 -11.17 16.36
N ARG A 374 -29.92 -11.40 15.57
CA ARG A 374 -28.54 -11.51 16.08
C ARG A 374 -28.26 -10.30 16.99
N ARG A 375 -27.80 -10.56 18.22
CA ARG A 375 -27.20 -9.54 19.08
C ARG A 375 -25.71 -9.77 19.10
N VAL A 376 -24.94 -8.73 18.82
CA VAL A 376 -23.49 -8.72 18.99
C VAL A 376 -23.13 -9.09 20.43
N SER A 377 -22.21 -10.03 20.61
CA SER A 377 -21.86 -10.59 21.92
C SER A 377 -20.73 -9.80 22.58
N VAL A 378 -21.07 -8.73 23.31
CA VAL A 378 -20.10 -7.93 24.07
C VAL A 378 -19.29 -8.81 25.05
N PRO A 379 -17.94 -8.86 24.95
CA PRO A 379 -17.11 -9.68 25.82
C PRO A 379 -17.13 -9.28 27.30
N SER A 380 -16.64 -10.20 28.16
CA SER A 380 -16.49 -9.98 29.61
C SER A 380 -15.16 -9.36 30.03
N TYR A 381 -14.21 -9.21 29.09
CA TYR A 381 -12.95 -8.49 29.26
C TYR A 381 -13.05 -7.06 28.71
N GLY A 382 -12.06 -6.23 29.02
CA GLY A 382 -11.92 -4.90 28.43
C GLY A 382 -10.48 -4.40 28.53
N TYR A 383 -10.29 -3.09 28.53
CA TYR A 383 -8.95 -2.46 28.57
C TYR A 383 -8.71 -1.58 29.80
N THR A 384 -9.62 -1.59 30.79
CA THR A 384 -9.53 -0.73 31.98
C THR A 384 -9.61 -1.52 33.29
N ALA A 385 -8.87 -1.04 34.30
CA ALA A 385 -8.85 -1.56 35.67
C ALA A 385 -8.77 -3.10 35.73
N THR A 386 -9.62 -3.75 36.55
CA THR A 386 -9.63 -5.20 36.79
C THR A 386 -10.12 -6.03 35.60
N GLN A 387 -10.57 -5.40 34.50
CA GLN A 387 -10.91 -6.08 33.25
C GLN A 387 -9.83 -5.93 32.17
N GLY A 388 -8.79 -5.12 32.43
CA GLY A 388 -7.73 -4.78 31.47
C GLY A 388 -6.57 -5.78 31.41
N PRO A 389 -5.63 -5.57 30.46
CA PRO A 389 -4.49 -6.47 30.17
C PRO A 389 -3.72 -7.01 31.37
N LEU A 390 -3.50 -6.18 32.40
CA LEU A 390 -2.76 -6.56 33.63
C LEU A 390 -3.48 -7.61 34.50
N ASN A 391 -4.75 -7.91 34.21
CA ASN A 391 -5.57 -8.89 34.92
C ASN A 391 -6.33 -9.83 33.96
N TRP A 392 -5.88 -9.94 32.70
CA TRP A 392 -6.31 -11.01 31.81
C TRP A 392 -5.69 -12.32 32.30
N ASN A 393 -6.49 -13.10 33.04
CA ASN A 393 -6.05 -14.23 33.85
C ASN A 393 -5.80 -15.50 33.00
N THR A 394 -4.88 -15.39 32.04
CA THR A 394 -4.49 -16.44 31.08
C THR A 394 -3.08 -16.97 31.40
N PRO A 395 -2.87 -18.31 31.44
CA PRO A 395 -1.65 -18.90 32.01
C PRO A 395 -0.56 -19.18 30.95
N VAL A 396 -0.30 -18.23 30.05
CA VAL A 396 0.63 -18.39 28.92
C VAL A 396 1.57 -17.19 28.85
N ALA A 397 2.87 -17.42 28.58
CA ALA A 397 3.87 -16.37 28.50
C ALA A 397 3.62 -15.47 27.27
N TYR A 398 3.50 -14.15 27.48
CA TYR A 398 3.08 -13.23 26.44
C TYR A 398 4.24 -12.68 25.62
N ARG A 399 4.05 -12.65 24.30
CA ARG A 399 5.09 -12.36 23.31
C ARG A 399 4.53 -11.58 22.14
N ASP A 400 4.55 -10.27 22.31
CA ASP A 400 4.18 -9.29 21.30
C ASP A 400 5.16 -8.11 21.34
N ARG A 401 5.55 -7.60 20.17
CA ARG A 401 6.88 -7.01 19.97
C ARG A 401 6.82 -5.57 19.44
N GLN A 402 7.87 -4.81 19.75
CA GLN A 402 8.29 -3.72 18.86
C GLN A 402 8.66 -4.32 17.49
N VAL A 403 8.16 -3.74 16.41
CA VAL A 403 8.27 -4.26 15.04
C VAL A 403 9.65 -3.90 14.47
N ARG A 404 10.63 -4.80 14.59
CA ARG A 404 12.00 -4.56 14.09
C ARG A 404 12.71 -5.72 13.36
N ASP A 405 12.29 -6.99 13.54
CA ASP A 405 13.29 -8.09 13.48
C ASP A 405 13.41 -8.88 12.18
N LEU A 406 12.38 -9.00 11.35
CA LEU A 406 12.46 -9.72 10.07
C LEU A 406 11.63 -9.02 8.99
N LYS A 407 12.29 -8.39 8.02
CA LYS A 407 11.67 -7.98 6.75
C LYS A 407 11.58 -9.20 5.82
N VAL A 408 10.39 -9.50 5.31
CA VAL A 408 10.14 -10.59 4.36
C VAL A 408 10.24 -10.05 2.94
N ASN A 409 10.67 -10.89 1.99
CA ASN A 409 10.56 -10.55 0.57
C ASN A 409 9.10 -10.68 0.13
N ASN A 410 8.47 -9.56 -0.23
CA ASN A 410 7.06 -9.45 -0.64
C ASN A 410 6.64 -10.48 -1.71
N SER A 411 7.56 -10.94 -2.57
CA SER A 411 7.28 -11.99 -3.56
C SER A 411 6.89 -13.36 -2.95
N THR A 412 6.90 -13.51 -1.63
CA THR A 412 6.50 -14.72 -0.89
C THR A 412 5.20 -14.58 -0.10
N VAL A 413 4.60 -13.38 -0.04
CA VAL A 413 3.38 -13.08 0.71
C VAL A 413 2.38 -12.32 -0.18
N THR A 414 1.29 -12.96 -0.55
CA THR A 414 0.24 -12.37 -1.40
C THR A 414 -1.02 -12.13 -0.59
N LEU A 415 -1.46 -10.88 -0.49
CA LEU A 415 -2.75 -10.50 0.07
C LEU A 415 -3.74 -10.23 -1.07
N TYR A 416 -4.88 -10.91 -1.07
CA TYR A 416 -5.97 -10.64 -1.99
C TYR A 416 -7.31 -10.58 -1.24
N ILE A 417 -7.91 -9.38 -1.20
CA ILE A 417 -9.29 -9.19 -0.75
C ILE A 417 -10.05 -8.58 -1.94
N PRO A 418 -11.10 -9.24 -2.47
CA PRO A 418 -11.94 -8.68 -3.52
C PRO A 418 -12.74 -7.47 -3.03
N THR A 419 -13.24 -6.66 -3.96
CA THR A 419 -14.27 -5.65 -3.69
C THR A 419 -15.57 -6.34 -3.26
N VAL A 420 -16.20 -5.94 -2.14
CA VAL A 420 -17.40 -6.59 -1.57
C VAL A 420 -18.38 -5.54 -1.02
N SER A 421 -19.68 -5.83 -1.09
CA SER A 421 -20.80 -5.03 -0.56
C SER A 421 -21.59 -5.83 0.49
N ASP A 422 -22.60 -5.19 1.09
CA ASP A 422 -23.59 -5.84 1.96
C ASP A 422 -22.96 -6.45 3.23
N LEU A 423 -22.03 -5.71 3.84
CA LEU A 423 -21.24 -6.13 5.01
C LEU A 423 -21.77 -5.50 6.30
N GLU A 424 -21.84 -6.29 7.37
CA GLU A 424 -22.18 -5.81 8.72
C GLU A 424 -20.93 -5.21 9.39
N PHE A 425 -21.09 -4.06 10.03
CA PHE A 425 -20.06 -3.40 10.85
C PHE A 425 -20.55 -3.39 12.30
N GLU A 426 -19.85 -4.10 13.18
CA GLU A 426 -20.26 -4.41 14.55
C GLU A 426 -19.42 -3.63 15.58
N ASN A 427 -20.06 -3.00 16.56
CA ASN A 427 -19.36 -2.55 17.78
C ASN A 427 -19.39 -3.65 18.84
N LEU A 428 -18.27 -4.36 19.00
CA LEU A 428 -18.14 -5.45 19.98
C LEU A 428 -17.99 -4.94 21.43
N GLY A 429 -17.81 -3.64 21.64
CA GLY A 429 -17.47 -3.04 22.94
C GLY A 429 -16.00 -3.13 23.34
N THR A 430 -15.23 -4.05 22.72
CA THR A 430 -13.77 -4.17 22.83
C THR A 430 -13.03 -3.74 21.56
N THR A 431 -13.73 -3.66 20.43
CA THR A 431 -13.27 -3.13 19.13
C THR A 431 -14.51 -2.86 18.25
N ILE A 432 -14.29 -2.31 17.07
CA ILE A 432 -15.26 -2.29 15.96
C ILE A 432 -14.75 -3.25 14.87
N GLU A 433 -15.59 -4.19 14.44
CA GLU A 433 -15.22 -5.36 13.62
C GLU A 433 -16.12 -5.41 12.37
N VAL A 434 -15.55 -5.82 11.23
CA VAL A 434 -16.27 -6.15 9.99
C VAL A 434 -16.01 -7.63 9.68
N PRO A 435 -16.98 -8.54 9.87
CA PRO A 435 -16.87 -9.93 9.46
C PRO A 435 -16.80 -10.04 7.94
N LEU A 436 -15.79 -10.73 7.42
CA LEU A 436 -15.55 -10.84 5.99
C LEU A 436 -14.84 -12.16 5.65
N THR A 437 -15.59 -13.15 5.17
CA THR A 437 -15.03 -14.44 4.71
C THR A 437 -14.39 -14.39 3.33
N ASN A 438 -14.48 -13.23 2.65
CA ASN A 438 -14.09 -13.08 1.27
C ASN A 438 -12.71 -12.42 1.19
N GLY A 439 -11.66 -13.24 1.26
CA GLY A 439 -10.28 -12.80 1.12
C GLY A 439 -9.30 -13.93 1.42
N THR A 440 -8.08 -13.83 0.90
CA THR A 440 -7.00 -14.80 1.14
C THR A 440 -5.66 -14.11 1.41
N LEU A 441 -4.91 -14.71 2.32
CA LEU A 441 -3.48 -14.46 2.50
C LEU A 441 -2.74 -15.74 2.11
N VAL A 442 -1.84 -15.66 1.13
CA VAL A 442 -1.00 -16.78 0.69
C VAL A 442 0.43 -16.53 1.12
N VAL A 443 1.02 -17.47 1.87
CA VAL A 443 2.40 -17.40 2.36
C VAL A 443 3.15 -18.66 1.91
N GLY A 444 4.00 -18.52 0.89
CA GLY A 444 4.65 -19.65 0.24
C GLY A 444 3.62 -20.63 -0.35
N ASN A 445 3.43 -21.77 0.33
CA ASN A 445 2.44 -22.80 -0.04
C ASN A 445 1.17 -22.76 0.83
N ASN A 446 1.16 -22.01 1.94
CA ASN A 446 0.02 -21.97 2.86
C ASN A 446 -1.00 -20.93 2.37
N THR A 447 -2.29 -21.24 2.49
CA THR A 447 -3.37 -20.29 2.18
C THR A 447 -4.30 -20.17 3.38
N TYR A 448 -4.43 -18.95 3.88
CA TYR A 448 -5.31 -18.58 4.98
C TYR A 448 -6.52 -17.82 4.40
N THR A 449 -7.73 -18.16 4.82
CA THR A 449 -8.96 -17.45 4.43
C THR A 449 -9.24 -16.34 5.44
N LEU A 450 -9.63 -15.16 4.98
CA LEU A 450 -10.02 -14.04 5.84
C LEU A 450 -11.25 -14.43 6.68
N ALA A 451 -11.32 -13.95 7.92
CA ALA A 451 -12.47 -14.13 8.81
C ALA A 451 -13.13 -12.79 9.15
N GLN A 452 -12.33 -11.79 9.50
CA GLN A 452 -12.75 -10.43 9.84
C GLN A 452 -11.60 -9.43 9.66
N PHE A 453 -11.92 -8.14 9.76
CA PHE A 453 -10.93 -7.13 10.15
C PHE A 453 -11.50 -6.19 11.23
N HIS A 454 -10.62 -5.66 12.08
CA HIS A 454 -10.98 -4.83 13.22
C HIS A 454 -9.90 -3.79 13.54
N PHE A 455 -10.17 -2.88 14.49
CA PHE A 455 -9.37 -1.66 14.70
C PHE A 455 -8.98 -1.40 16.16
N HIS A 456 -7.82 -0.76 16.33
CA HIS A 456 -7.25 -0.35 17.62
C HIS A 456 -6.91 1.14 17.64
N THR A 457 -7.05 1.80 18.79
CA THR A 457 -6.54 3.16 19.03
C THR A 457 -6.00 3.31 20.46
N PRO A 458 -4.71 3.70 20.64
CA PRO A 458 -3.65 3.82 19.63
C PRO A 458 -3.30 2.48 18.95
N SER A 459 -2.25 2.45 18.13
CA SER A 459 -1.66 1.17 17.70
C SER A 459 -1.22 0.31 18.91
N GLU A 460 -1.29 -1.00 18.76
CA GLU A 460 -0.70 -1.95 19.70
C GLU A 460 0.79 -2.13 19.38
N HIS A 461 1.09 -2.24 18.08
CA HIS A 461 2.45 -2.27 17.55
C HIS A 461 3.15 -0.92 17.63
N ARG A 462 4.50 -0.98 17.56
CA ARG A 462 5.39 0.17 17.49
C ARG A 462 6.55 -0.09 16.55
N ILE A 463 6.87 0.85 15.67
CA ILE A 463 8.12 0.86 14.89
C ILE A 463 9.09 1.80 15.61
N ASP A 464 10.32 1.34 15.85
CA ASP A 464 11.36 2.09 16.58
C ASP A 464 10.88 2.86 17.83
N GLU A 465 10.00 2.21 18.59
CA GLU A 465 9.40 2.66 19.87
C GLU A 465 8.33 3.76 19.76
N GLU A 466 8.12 4.31 18.56
CA GLU A 466 7.02 5.19 18.19
C GLU A 466 5.71 4.41 18.05
N HIS A 467 4.60 5.01 18.49
CA HIS A 467 3.25 4.45 18.41
C HIS A 467 2.41 5.30 17.47
N PHE A 468 1.51 4.66 16.73
CA PHE A 468 0.69 5.32 15.73
C PHE A 468 -0.70 5.63 16.31
N PRO A 469 -1.39 6.68 15.79
CA PRO A 469 -2.73 7.07 16.22
C PRO A 469 -3.79 5.94 16.16
N MET A 470 -3.66 5.02 15.19
CA MET A 470 -4.53 3.86 15.04
C MET A 470 -3.78 2.65 14.44
N GLU A 471 -4.40 1.48 14.49
CA GLU A 471 -3.98 0.27 13.79
C GLU A 471 -5.20 -0.56 13.34
N ALA A 472 -5.06 -1.33 12.26
CA ALA A 472 -6.07 -2.27 11.76
C ALA A 472 -5.49 -3.68 11.65
N HIS A 473 -6.23 -4.68 12.10
CA HIS A 473 -5.87 -6.10 12.02
C HIS A 473 -6.84 -6.85 11.12
N PHE A 474 -6.33 -7.50 10.08
CA PHE A 474 -7.08 -8.43 9.22
C PHE A 474 -6.71 -9.85 9.63
N VAL A 475 -7.69 -10.61 10.14
CA VAL A 475 -7.48 -11.94 10.74
C VAL A 475 -7.85 -13.04 9.75
N PHE A 476 -6.92 -13.96 9.50
CA PHE A 476 -7.06 -15.08 8.58
C PHE A 476 -6.81 -16.42 9.30
N SER A 477 -7.42 -17.50 8.80
CA SER A 477 -7.20 -18.87 9.30
C SER A 477 -7.11 -19.90 8.16
N ASP A 478 -6.30 -20.95 8.33
CA ASP A 478 -6.26 -22.12 7.44
C ASP A 478 -7.20 -23.25 7.89
N GLU A 479 -7.26 -24.36 7.13
CA GLU A 479 -8.12 -25.52 7.43
C GLU A 479 -7.73 -26.28 8.71
N ASP A 480 -6.47 -26.19 9.15
CA ASP A 480 -5.96 -26.78 10.40
C ASP A 480 -6.22 -25.88 11.62
N GLY A 481 -6.68 -24.64 11.40
CA GLY A 481 -6.98 -23.65 12.44
C GLY A 481 -5.79 -22.78 12.84
N SER A 482 -4.69 -22.79 12.07
CA SER A 482 -3.57 -21.87 12.28
C SER A 482 -3.97 -20.45 11.87
N ILE A 483 -3.58 -19.47 12.69
CA ILE A 483 -3.99 -18.06 12.52
C ILE A 483 -2.85 -17.25 11.91
N ALA A 484 -3.18 -16.41 10.93
CA ALA A 484 -2.31 -15.36 10.43
C ALA A 484 -3.01 -13.99 10.54
N VAL A 485 -2.26 -12.93 10.85
CA VAL A 485 -2.81 -11.57 10.95
C VAL A 485 -1.97 -10.61 10.11
N VAL A 486 -2.65 -9.84 9.26
CA VAL A 486 -2.06 -8.68 8.58
C VAL A 486 -2.37 -7.42 9.37
N GLY A 487 -1.31 -6.73 9.81
CA GLY A 487 -1.41 -5.47 10.55
C GLY A 487 -1.11 -4.27 9.67
N PHE A 488 -1.95 -3.23 9.74
CA PHE A 488 -1.71 -1.92 9.14
C PHE A 488 -1.70 -0.86 10.23
N LEU A 489 -0.54 -0.21 10.42
CA LEU A 489 -0.44 1.02 11.20
C LEU A 489 -1.17 2.15 10.46
N ILE A 490 -1.80 3.08 11.19
CA ILE A 490 -2.56 4.19 10.62
C ILE A 490 -2.09 5.50 11.25
N ASP A 491 -1.56 6.40 10.43
CA ASP A 491 -1.10 7.74 10.81
C ASP A 491 -2.05 8.85 10.31
N LEU A 492 -1.82 10.09 10.77
CA LEU A 492 -2.73 11.21 10.56
C LEU A 492 -2.33 12.15 9.43
N THR A 493 -3.30 12.43 8.54
CA THR A 493 -3.22 13.51 7.55
C THR A 493 -4.07 14.72 7.99
N SER A 494 -3.58 15.92 7.72
CA SER A 494 -4.34 17.17 7.84
C SER A 494 -5.29 17.41 6.66
N THR A 495 -5.10 16.70 5.54
CA THR A 495 -5.90 16.81 4.32
C THR A 495 -6.85 15.62 4.24
N LYS A 496 -8.17 15.86 4.21
CA LYS A 496 -9.19 14.79 4.22
C LYS A 496 -9.12 13.88 3.00
N ASP A 497 -8.85 14.44 1.83
CA ASP A 497 -8.81 13.67 0.58
C ASP A 497 -7.54 12.83 0.41
N HIS A 498 -6.58 12.96 1.36
CA HIS A 498 -5.45 12.03 1.48
C HIS A 498 -5.79 10.81 2.37
N SER A 499 -6.96 10.75 3.03
CA SER A 499 -7.39 9.56 3.78
C SER A 499 -7.49 8.33 2.87
N THR A 500 -7.03 7.19 3.37
CA THR A 500 -7.10 5.89 2.68
C THR A 500 -8.56 5.59 2.30
N PRO A 501 -8.91 5.38 1.01
CA PRO A 501 -10.31 5.27 0.58
C PRO A 501 -11.13 4.19 1.30
N LEU A 502 -10.52 3.04 1.61
CA LEU A 502 -11.18 2.00 2.40
C LEU A 502 -11.58 2.51 3.80
N LEU A 503 -10.70 3.23 4.49
CA LEU A 503 -10.95 3.76 5.83
C LEU A 503 -12.04 4.85 5.80
N ASN A 504 -12.07 5.68 4.76
CA ASN A 504 -13.16 6.64 4.54
C ASN A 504 -14.52 5.94 4.43
N THR A 505 -14.63 4.87 3.64
CA THR A 505 -15.91 4.15 3.47
C THR A 505 -16.30 3.36 4.72
N VAL A 506 -15.35 2.72 5.41
CA VAL A 506 -15.63 1.97 6.66
C VAL A 506 -16.05 2.92 7.79
N PHE A 507 -15.43 4.10 7.90
CA PHE A 507 -15.70 5.02 9.02
C PHE A 507 -16.77 6.09 8.75
N ALA A 508 -17.33 6.16 7.54
CA ALA A 508 -18.38 7.13 7.18
C ALA A 508 -19.53 7.14 8.20
N ASP A 509 -20.04 5.96 8.56
CA ASP A 509 -21.18 5.78 9.46
C ASP A 509 -20.79 5.26 10.84
N VAL A 510 -19.53 5.46 11.28
CA VAL A 510 -19.03 4.97 12.59
C VAL A 510 -19.82 5.50 13.79
N ASN A 511 -20.52 6.63 13.62
CA ASN A 511 -21.39 7.21 14.65
C ASN A 511 -22.70 6.42 14.86
N GLU A 512 -23.19 5.67 13.87
CA GLU A 512 -24.39 4.83 14.01
C GLU A 512 -24.11 3.62 14.93
N ILE A 513 -22.84 3.17 14.98
CA ILE A 513 -22.39 2.10 15.90
C ILE A 513 -21.77 2.62 17.20
N ALA A 514 -22.18 3.80 17.68
CA ALA A 514 -21.56 4.45 18.84
C ALA A 514 -21.68 3.70 20.19
N GLU A 515 -22.62 2.75 20.33
CA GLU A 515 -22.86 2.00 21.57
C GLU A 515 -22.46 0.52 21.46
N PRO A 516 -21.81 -0.07 22.47
CA PRO A 516 -21.48 -1.51 22.48
C PRO A 516 -22.69 -2.40 22.23
N GLY A 517 -22.58 -3.28 21.24
CA GLY A 517 -23.63 -4.20 20.83
C GLY A 517 -24.48 -3.76 19.62
N SER A 518 -24.18 -2.61 19.02
CA SER A 518 -24.85 -2.08 17.82
C SER A 518 -24.18 -2.54 16.52
N THR A 519 -24.94 -2.52 15.42
CA THR A 519 -24.45 -2.79 14.05
C THR A 519 -24.99 -1.78 13.05
N THR A 520 -24.28 -1.61 11.93
CA THR A 520 -24.74 -0.92 10.72
C THR A 520 -24.32 -1.70 9.48
N GLU A 521 -24.86 -1.36 8.31
CA GLU A 521 -24.48 -1.93 7.01
C GLU A 521 -23.47 -1.00 6.32
N LEU A 522 -22.40 -1.57 5.74
CA LEU A 522 -21.44 -0.84 4.92
C LEU A 522 -21.76 -0.95 3.42
N GLY A 523 -21.45 0.12 2.70
CA GLY A 523 -21.48 0.15 1.25
C GLY A 523 -20.38 -0.71 0.59
N LEU A 524 -20.13 -0.46 -0.70
CA LEU A 524 -19.10 -1.17 -1.46
C LEU A 524 -17.70 -0.84 -0.91
N LEU A 525 -17.06 -1.82 -0.27
CA LEU A 525 -15.68 -1.73 0.19
C LEU A 525 -14.74 -2.24 -0.91
N ASP A 526 -13.81 -1.39 -1.35
CA ASP A 526 -12.70 -1.80 -2.20
C ASP A 526 -11.38 -1.91 -1.42
N PHE A 527 -10.86 -3.13 -1.37
CA PHE A 527 -9.60 -3.47 -0.72
C PHE A 527 -8.42 -3.51 -1.70
N SER A 528 -8.62 -3.18 -2.99
CA SER A 528 -7.56 -3.25 -4.00
C SER A 528 -6.35 -2.37 -3.66
N SER A 529 -6.61 -1.16 -3.14
CA SER A 529 -5.61 -0.19 -2.69
C SER A 529 -4.81 -0.70 -1.50
N VAL A 530 -5.49 -1.19 -0.45
CA VAL A 530 -4.87 -1.71 0.78
C VAL A 530 -4.12 -3.01 0.56
N SER A 531 -4.65 -3.91 -0.29
CA SER A 531 -3.95 -5.14 -0.71
C SER A 531 -2.66 -4.80 -1.48
N ARG A 532 -2.72 -3.81 -2.37
CA ARG A 532 -1.56 -3.30 -3.13
C ARG A 532 -0.54 -2.61 -2.22
N HIS A 533 -0.98 -1.77 -1.29
CA HIS A 533 -0.13 -1.11 -0.28
C HIS A 533 0.68 -2.12 0.51
N PHE A 534 0.02 -3.19 0.99
CA PHE A 534 0.69 -4.27 1.71
C PHE A 534 1.75 -4.99 0.86
N MET A 535 1.39 -5.39 -0.36
CA MET A 535 2.30 -6.13 -1.25
C MET A 535 3.45 -5.28 -1.83
N ASN A 536 3.36 -3.94 -1.78
CA ASN A 536 4.37 -3.03 -2.36
C ASN A 536 5.33 -2.41 -1.33
N ASN A 537 5.04 -2.49 -0.02
CA ASN A 537 5.87 -1.93 1.05
C ASN A 537 6.53 -3.05 1.88
N ASP A 538 7.57 -2.75 2.66
CA ASP A 538 8.22 -3.73 3.53
C ASP A 538 7.20 -4.45 4.43
N ILE A 539 7.27 -5.78 4.50
CA ILE A 539 6.45 -6.59 5.39
C ILE A 539 7.32 -7.10 6.55
N TYR A 540 7.05 -6.65 7.77
CA TYR A 540 7.67 -7.17 8.97
C TYR A 540 6.92 -8.43 9.44
N THR A 541 7.64 -9.52 9.75
CA THR A 541 7.03 -10.75 10.26
C THR A 541 7.59 -11.20 11.60
N TYR A 542 6.75 -11.85 12.40
CA TYR A 542 7.15 -12.65 13.56
C TYR A 542 6.07 -13.70 13.86
N SER A 543 6.43 -14.68 14.70
CA SER A 543 5.43 -15.55 15.35
C SER A 543 5.19 -15.00 16.76
N GLY A 544 3.91 -14.75 17.07
CA GLY A 544 3.46 -14.13 18.32
C GLY A 544 2.15 -14.73 18.80
N SER A 545 1.32 -13.92 19.46
CA SER A 545 0.01 -14.31 19.94
C SER A 545 -1.13 -13.46 19.38
N LEU A 546 -2.37 -13.83 19.68
CA LEU A 546 -3.48 -12.86 19.67
C LEU A 546 -3.17 -11.76 20.71
N THR A 547 -3.50 -10.51 20.40
CA THR A 547 -3.33 -9.40 21.35
C THR A 547 -4.43 -9.40 22.41
N THR A 548 -5.62 -9.93 22.11
CA THR A 548 -6.77 -10.07 23.02
C THR A 548 -6.87 -11.46 23.68
N PRO A 549 -7.62 -11.62 24.79
CA PRO A 549 -7.86 -12.93 25.42
C PRO A 549 -8.51 -13.96 24.47
N PRO A 550 -8.08 -15.23 24.46
CA PRO A 550 -7.20 -15.88 25.43
C PRO A 550 -5.69 -15.78 25.13
N CYS A 551 -5.28 -14.86 24.24
CA CYS A 551 -3.88 -14.60 23.90
C CYS A 551 -3.13 -15.83 23.36
N THR A 552 -3.79 -16.62 22.52
CA THR A 552 -3.24 -17.84 21.90
C THR A 552 -1.93 -17.54 21.16
N GLU A 553 -0.82 -18.17 21.55
CA GLU A 553 0.46 -18.18 20.81
C GLU A 553 0.33 -18.94 19.47
N GLY A 554 1.29 -18.73 18.57
CA GLY A 554 1.35 -19.41 17.26
C GLY A 554 0.72 -18.61 16.11
N VAL A 555 0.38 -17.34 16.35
CA VAL A 555 -0.12 -16.42 15.31
C VAL A 555 1.03 -15.99 14.42
N SER A 556 0.87 -16.13 13.11
CA SER A 556 1.80 -15.62 12.10
C SER A 556 1.47 -14.16 11.77
N TRP A 557 2.28 -13.22 12.25
CA TRP A 557 2.07 -11.79 12.04
C TRP A 557 2.78 -11.25 10.81
N TYR A 558 2.12 -10.33 10.11
CA TYR A 558 2.64 -9.62 8.95
C TYR A 558 2.22 -8.14 9.02
N VAL A 559 3.10 -7.28 9.55
CA VAL A 559 2.81 -5.85 9.74
C VAL A 559 3.39 -5.05 8.57
N SER A 560 2.57 -4.22 7.94
CA SER A 560 3.02 -3.32 6.87
C SER A 560 3.92 -2.22 7.43
N GLY A 561 5.12 -2.08 6.86
CA GLY A 561 6.16 -1.17 7.31
C GLY A 561 6.01 0.28 6.85
N LEU A 562 5.00 0.58 6.03
CA LEU A 562 4.54 1.94 5.72
C LEU A 562 3.11 2.08 6.29
N PRO A 563 2.78 3.12 7.08
CA PRO A 563 1.43 3.30 7.58
C PRO A 563 0.45 3.63 6.45
N LEU A 564 -0.81 3.25 6.65
CA LEU A 564 -1.95 3.87 5.98
C LEU A 564 -2.20 5.26 6.59
N VAL A 565 -2.98 6.09 5.91
CA VAL A 565 -3.31 7.46 6.37
C VAL A 565 -4.80 7.66 6.59
N LEU A 566 -5.16 8.43 7.62
CA LEU A 566 -6.53 8.81 7.98
C LEU A 566 -6.58 10.27 8.46
N ASP A 567 -7.66 10.99 8.18
CA ASP A 567 -7.77 12.40 8.56
C ASP A 567 -8.12 12.59 10.04
N VAL A 568 -7.70 13.73 10.58
CA VAL A 568 -7.86 14.09 12.00
C VAL A 568 -9.33 14.12 12.45
N ASP A 569 -10.28 14.51 11.60
CA ASP A 569 -11.70 14.59 11.97
C ASP A 569 -12.36 13.20 11.99
N THR A 570 -12.05 12.34 11.02
CA THR A 570 -12.51 10.95 10.99
C THR A 570 -11.88 10.15 12.14
N TYR A 571 -10.56 10.30 12.39
CA TYR A 571 -9.89 9.70 13.55
C TYR A 571 -10.53 10.11 14.88
N ASN A 572 -10.84 11.40 15.08
CA ASN A 572 -11.47 11.84 16.34
C ASN A 572 -12.88 11.27 16.53
N GLN A 573 -13.62 10.97 15.45
CA GLN A 573 -14.90 10.25 15.52
C GLN A 573 -14.69 8.78 15.87
N VAL A 574 -13.80 8.06 15.17
CA VAL A 574 -13.50 6.65 15.45
C VAL A 574 -13.00 6.45 16.88
N LYS A 575 -12.07 7.30 17.35
CA LYS A 575 -11.56 7.26 18.72
C LYS A 575 -12.63 7.59 19.76
N LYS A 576 -13.65 8.39 19.45
CA LYS A 576 -14.79 8.62 20.36
C LYS A 576 -15.62 7.35 20.58
N VAL A 577 -15.68 6.46 19.59
CA VAL A 577 -16.39 5.18 19.65
C VAL A 577 -15.52 4.09 20.28
N LEU A 578 -14.30 3.85 19.78
CA LEU A 578 -13.35 2.86 20.31
C LEU A 578 -12.79 3.21 21.71
N ARG A 579 -12.64 4.51 22.00
CA ARG A 579 -12.08 5.09 23.23
C ARG A 579 -10.60 4.78 23.47
N PHE A 580 -10.30 3.56 23.87
CA PHE A 580 -8.96 3.02 24.10
C PHE A 580 -9.07 1.50 24.16
N ASN A 581 -8.42 0.80 23.24
CA ASN A 581 -8.53 -0.65 23.13
C ASN A 581 -7.21 -1.33 22.73
N SER A 582 -6.10 -0.85 23.31
CA SER A 582 -4.76 -1.31 22.98
C SER A 582 -4.10 -1.97 24.18
N ARG A 583 -3.48 -3.13 23.97
CA ARG A 583 -2.58 -3.78 24.90
C ARG A 583 -1.30 -2.96 25.07
N TYR A 584 -0.62 -3.13 26.20
CA TYR A 584 0.77 -2.67 26.34
C TYR A 584 1.70 -3.58 25.51
N THR A 585 2.83 -3.06 25.03
CA THR A 585 3.86 -3.87 24.35
C THR A 585 4.48 -4.87 25.34
N GLN A 586 4.65 -6.14 24.96
CA GLN A 586 5.19 -7.19 25.85
C GLN A 586 6.73 -7.23 25.80
N ASN A 587 7.34 -8.29 26.34
CA ASN A 587 8.79 -8.47 26.31
C ASN A 587 9.29 -8.94 24.92
N VAL A 588 10.62 -8.91 24.74
CA VAL A 588 11.29 -9.43 23.55
C VAL A 588 10.95 -10.91 23.33
N LEU A 589 10.65 -11.30 22.10
CA LEU A 589 10.29 -12.69 21.74
C LEU A 589 11.34 -13.69 22.27
N GLY A 590 10.85 -14.78 22.86
CA GLY A 590 11.68 -15.80 23.50
C GLY A 590 11.97 -15.54 24.98
N GLN A 591 11.89 -14.30 25.46
CA GLN A 591 12.05 -13.99 26.89
C GLN A 591 10.82 -14.38 27.72
N GLU A 592 10.95 -14.17 29.03
CA GLU A 592 9.90 -14.29 30.04
C GLU A 592 8.93 -13.08 30.00
N ASP A 593 7.69 -13.28 30.44
CA ASP A 593 6.68 -12.22 30.46
C ASP A 593 6.99 -11.10 31.47
N LEU A 594 6.56 -9.87 31.17
CA LEU A 594 6.77 -8.70 32.03
C LEU A 594 5.99 -8.76 33.35
N LEU A 595 4.81 -9.40 33.40
CA LEU A 595 4.08 -9.58 34.65
C LEU A 595 4.70 -10.69 35.50
N GLN A 596 5.21 -11.76 34.88
CA GLN A 596 5.97 -12.80 35.57
C GLN A 596 7.26 -12.23 36.18
N LEU A 597 8.05 -11.47 35.41
CA LEU A 597 9.26 -10.78 35.90
C LEU A 597 8.94 -9.83 37.06
N ALA A 598 7.87 -9.04 36.97
CA ALA A 598 7.44 -8.16 38.05
C ALA A 598 6.95 -8.93 39.29
N ALA A 599 6.27 -10.06 39.10
CA ALA A 599 5.84 -10.93 40.19
C ALA A 599 7.03 -11.57 40.91
N ASP A 600 8.05 -12.02 40.19
CA ASP A 600 9.24 -12.64 40.79
C ASP A 600 10.19 -11.63 41.43
N GLU A 601 10.29 -10.39 40.92
CA GLU A 601 10.95 -9.30 41.66
C GLU A 601 10.25 -9.04 42.99
N LEU A 602 8.90 -8.91 42.99
CA LEU A 602 8.12 -8.68 44.20
C LEU A 602 8.16 -9.87 45.18
N ASN A 603 8.15 -11.11 44.69
CA ASN A 603 8.31 -12.32 45.51
C ASN A 603 9.74 -12.46 46.05
N GLY A 604 10.75 -11.94 45.34
CA GLY A 604 12.13 -11.84 45.81
C GLY A 604 12.30 -10.85 46.96
N VAL A 605 11.45 -9.82 47.06
CA VAL A 605 11.40 -8.87 48.19
C VAL A 605 10.63 -9.48 49.37
N VAL A 606 11.20 -10.52 49.97
CA VAL A 606 10.79 -11.02 51.29
C VAL A 606 11.25 -10.02 52.36
N VAL A 607 10.30 -9.51 53.16
CA VAL A 607 10.51 -8.61 54.31
C VAL A 607 10.43 -9.38 55.63
#